data_AF-A0A1N6YMI1-F1
#
_entry.id   AF-A0A1N6YMI1-F1
#
_cell.length_a   1.000
_cell.length_b   1.000
_cell.length_c   1.000
_cell.angle_alpha   90.00
_cell.angle_beta   90.00
_cell.angle_gamma   90.00
#
_symmetry.space_group_name_H-M   'P 1'
#
loop_
_entity.id
_entity.type
_entity.pdbx_description
1 polymer ?
#
loop_
_entity_poly.entity_id
_entity_poly.type
_entity_poly.pdbx_seq_one_letter_code
_entity_poly.pdbx_strand_id
1 'polypeptide(L)'
;MLLQKFGLSILESLANSITISVSTDGLPKEETFSYVEQRITACDGNPAMFTKGALNLIHQASVGVLRSIGAISTAGMGKAYASDSPTVETEHIQAVISR
;
A
#
# COMPACT_ATOMS: atom_id res chain seq x y z
N MET A 1 17.14 -9.32 -6.79
CA MET A 1 16.32 -8.15 -7.25
C MET A 1 16.45 -8.05 -8.77
N LEU A 2 15.43 -7.60 -9.52
CA LEU A 2 15.26 -7.75 -10.99
C LEU A 2 16.55 -7.63 -11.86
N LEU A 3 17.44 -6.68 -11.54
CA LEU A 3 18.75 -6.49 -12.17
C LEU A 3 19.65 -7.74 -12.15
N GLN A 4 19.61 -8.54 -11.08
CA GLN A 4 20.33 -9.81 -11.01
C GLN A 4 19.80 -10.85 -11.99
N LYS A 5 18.51 -10.79 -12.35
CA LYS A 5 17.93 -11.70 -13.36
C LYS A 5 18.34 -11.30 -14.78
N PHE A 6 18.50 -9.99 -15.03
CA PHE A 6 19.00 -9.48 -16.31
C PHE A 6 20.48 -9.76 -16.58
N GLY A 7 21.25 -10.16 -15.56
CA GLY A 7 22.63 -10.63 -15.71
C GLY A 7 22.77 -12.07 -16.22
N LEU A 8 21.67 -12.77 -16.52
CA LEU A 8 21.69 -14.07 -17.20
C LEU A 8 21.90 -13.84 -18.70
N SER A 9 22.79 -14.61 -19.35
CA SER A 9 23.15 -14.41 -20.78
C SER A 9 21.95 -14.40 -21.72
N ILE A 10 20.87 -15.11 -21.37
CA ILE A 10 19.62 -15.15 -22.16
C ILE A 10 18.84 -13.82 -22.15
N LEU A 11 19.08 -12.95 -21.17
CA LEU A 11 18.43 -11.65 -21.01
C LEU A 11 19.37 -10.46 -21.27
N GLU A 12 20.61 -10.72 -21.70
CA GLU A 12 21.64 -9.70 -21.89
C GLU A 12 21.24 -8.67 -22.97
N SER A 13 20.67 -9.10 -24.09
CA SER A 13 20.18 -8.18 -25.13
C SER A 13 19.05 -7.27 -24.62
N LEU A 14 18.19 -7.80 -23.75
CA LEU A 14 17.12 -7.02 -23.13
C LEU A 14 17.69 -6.03 -22.10
N ALA A 15 18.64 -6.47 -21.28
CA ALA A 15 19.36 -5.62 -20.33
C ALA A 15 20.04 -4.44 -21.03
N ASN A 16 20.72 -4.69 -22.15
CA ASN A 16 21.43 -3.68 -22.94
C ASN A 16 20.47 -2.72 -23.67
N SER A 17 19.20 -3.10 -23.88
CA SER A 17 18.17 -2.24 -24.48
C SER A 17 17.49 -1.28 -23.48
N ILE A 18 17.65 -1.51 -22.18
CA ILE A 18 17.11 -0.64 -21.13
C ILE A 18 18.07 0.53 -20.95
N THR A 19 17.71 1.69 -21.49
CA THR A 19 18.53 2.91 -21.44
C THR A 19 18.26 3.77 -20.20
N ILE A 20 17.11 3.59 -19.55
CA ILE A 20 16.69 4.36 -18.37
C ILE A 20 16.09 3.40 -17.34
N SER A 21 16.59 3.47 -16.11
CA SER A 21 16.02 2.76 -14.97
C SER A 21 15.71 3.77 -13.86
N VAL A 22 14.46 3.79 -13.40
CA VAL A 22 14.02 4.65 -12.29
C VAL A 22 13.64 3.76 -11.12
N SER A 23 14.30 3.96 -9.99
CA SER A 23 13.92 3.31 -8.74
C SER A 23 12.95 4.22 -8.00
N THR A 24 11.82 3.68 -7.57
CA THR A 24 10.83 4.40 -6.77
C THR A 24 10.84 3.85 -5.35
N ASP A 25 11.05 4.74 -4.38
CA ASP A 25 10.95 4.39 -2.97
C ASP A 25 9.49 4.33 -2.51
N GLY A 26 9.27 3.72 -1.35
CA GLY A 26 7.96 3.75 -0.70
C GLY A 26 7.60 5.17 -0.23
N LEU A 27 6.31 5.48 -0.20
CA LEU A 27 5.83 6.74 0.35
C LEU A 27 6.26 6.88 1.82
N PRO A 28 6.69 8.07 2.26
CA PRO A 28 6.85 8.36 3.67
C PRO A 28 5.49 8.25 4.38
N LYS A 29 5.55 8.17 5.70
CA LYS A 29 4.38 7.95 6.56
C LYS A 29 3.25 8.96 6.32
N GLU A 30 3.57 10.25 6.34
CA GLU A 30 2.55 11.30 6.18
C GLU A 30 1.94 11.26 4.78
N GLU A 31 2.74 11.00 3.74
CA GLU A 31 2.22 10.83 2.37
C GLU A 31 1.39 9.55 2.22
N THR A 32 1.70 8.49 2.98
CA THR A 32 0.84 7.30 3.03
C THR A 32 -0.55 7.64 3.56
N PHE A 33 -0.63 8.53 4.55
CA PHE A 33 -1.91 8.94 5.15
C PHE A 33 -2.68 9.79 4.16
N SER A 34 -2.05 10.83 3.63
CA SER A 34 -2.65 11.69 2.59
C SER A 34 -3.07 10.88 1.36
N TYR A 35 -2.29 9.87 0.97
CA TYR A 35 -2.65 8.99 -0.14
C TYR A 35 -3.95 8.22 0.14
N VAL A 36 -4.11 7.64 1.32
CA VAL A 36 -5.34 6.92 1.70
C VAL A 36 -6.52 7.90 1.75
N GLU A 37 -6.36 9.06 2.39
CA GLU A 37 -7.40 10.09 2.49
C GLU A 37 -7.85 10.58 1.10
N GLN A 38 -6.89 10.87 0.21
CA GLN A 38 -7.17 11.27 -1.16
C GLN A 38 -7.91 10.18 -1.93
N ARG A 39 -7.52 8.91 -1.75
CA ARG A 39 -8.20 7.77 -2.40
C ARG A 39 -9.64 7.60 -1.93
N ILE A 40 -9.92 7.84 -0.65
CA ILE A 40 -11.29 7.80 -0.12
C ILE A 40 -12.10 9.00 -0.63
N THR A 41 -11.50 10.18 -0.64
CA THR A 41 -12.14 11.40 -1.16
C THR A 41 -12.49 11.26 -2.65
N ALA A 42 -11.62 10.63 -3.44
CA ALA A 42 -11.88 10.35 -4.86
C ALA A 42 -13.04 9.37 -5.10
N CYS A 43 -13.51 8.67 -4.07
CA CYS A 43 -14.70 7.83 -4.09
C CYS A 43 -15.90 8.48 -3.37
N ASP A 44 -15.88 9.80 -3.19
CA ASP A 44 -16.87 10.58 -2.44
C ASP A 44 -17.09 10.08 -0.99
N GLY A 45 -16.07 9.42 -0.43
CA GLY A 45 -16.10 8.91 0.94
C GLY A 45 -15.59 9.92 1.97
N ASN A 46 -15.73 9.57 3.26
CA ASN A 46 -15.22 10.39 4.35
C ASN A 46 -13.69 10.18 4.54
N PRO A 47 -12.83 11.19 4.34
CA PRO A 47 -11.39 11.05 4.53
C PRO A 47 -11.00 10.65 5.97
N ALA A 48 -11.84 10.94 6.97
CA ALA A 48 -11.63 10.53 8.36
C ALA A 48 -12.13 9.10 8.67
N MET A 49 -12.41 8.27 7.65
CA MET A 49 -12.90 6.90 7.84
C MET A 49 -11.87 5.96 8.47
N PHE A 50 -10.58 6.24 8.33
CA PHE A 50 -9.52 5.46 8.97
C PHE A 50 -9.02 6.20 10.21
N THR A 51 -8.86 5.47 11.32
CA THR A 51 -8.21 6.07 12.50
C THR A 51 -6.71 6.18 12.31
N LYS A 52 -6.08 7.12 13.03
CA LYS A 52 -4.62 7.29 12.97
C LYS A 52 -3.87 6.00 13.31
N GLY A 53 -4.41 5.18 14.22
CA GLY A 53 -3.83 3.87 14.56
C GLY A 53 -3.83 2.91 13.36
N ALA A 54 -4.96 2.81 12.65
CA ALA A 54 -5.06 2.01 11.43
C ALA A 54 -4.11 2.49 10.33
N LEU A 55 -4.03 3.80 10.08
CA LEU A 55 -3.12 4.40 9.10
C LEU A 55 -1.64 4.13 9.43
N ASN A 56 -1.26 4.23 10.71
CA ASN A 56 0.08 3.88 11.16
C ASN A 56 0.41 2.41 10.82
N LEU A 57 -0.50 1.50 11.14
CA LEU A 57 -0.29 0.07 10.92
C LEU A 57 -0.25 -0.28 9.42
N ILE A 58 -1.07 0.39 8.59
CA ILE A 58 -1.01 0.29 7.14
C ILE A 58 0.38 0.70 6.63
N HIS A 59 0.91 1.84 7.06
CA HIS A 59 2.24 2.29 6.63
C HIS A 59 3.33 1.30 7.07
N GLN A 60 3.30 0.81 8.31
CA GLN A 60 4.26 -0.17 8.82
C GLN A 60 4.24 -1.48 8.02
N ALA A 61 3.06 -1.99 7.68
CA ALA A 61 2.94 -3.24 6.94
C ALA A 61 3.21 -3.10 5.44
N SER A 62 2.92 -1.94 4.85
CA SER A 62 3.12 -1.68 3.43
C SER A 62 4.51 -1.14 3.08
N VAL A 63 5.22 -0.57 4.06
CA VAL A 63 6.49 0.16 3.88
C VAL A 63 6.36 1.24 2.79
N GLY A 64 5.18 1.88 2.70
CA GLY A 64 4.91 2.93 1.72
C GLY A 64 4.66 2.44 0.29
N VAL A 65 4.62 1.13 0.03
CA VAL A 65 4.36 0.60 -1.31
C VAL A 65 2.88 0.79 -1.67
N LEU A 66 2.60 1.64 -2.67
CA LEU A 66 1.24 2.03 -3.08
C LEU A 66 0.27 0.85 -3.27
N ARG A 67 0.73 -0.21 -3.96
CA ARG A 67 -0.08 -1.42 -4.19
C ARG A 67 -0.41 -2.13 -2.88
N SER A 68 0.55 -2.24 -1.96
CA SER A 68 0.36 -2.85 -0.65
C SER A 68 -0.55 -2.02 0.25
N ILE A 69 -0.39 -0.68 0.25
CA ILE A 69 -1.28 0.25 0.96
C ILE A 69 -2.73 -0.03 0.53
N GLY A 70 -3.00 0.03 -0.78
CA GLY A 70 -4.35 -0.19 -1.31
C GLY A 70 -4.94 -1.56 -0.94
N ALA A 71 -4.14 -2.63 -1.05
CA ALA A 71 -4.60 -3.98 -0.73
C ALA A 71 -4.98 -4.13 0.76
N ILE A 72 -4.14 -3.63 1.67
CA ILE A 72 -4.38 -3.68 3.12
C ILE A 72 -5.59 -2.81 3.48
N SER A 73 -5.66 -1.58 2.96
CA SER A 73 -6.78 -0.67 3.22
C SER A 73 -8.12 -1.26 2.74
N THR A 74 -8.17 -1.84 1.54
CA THR A 74 -9.41 -2.45 1.01
C THR A 74 -9.83 -3.67 1.83
N ALA A 75 -8.89 -4.55 2.19
CA ALA A 75 -9.21 -5.68 3.05
C ALA A 75 -9.65 -5.23 4.46
N GLY A 76 -9.04 -4.17 4.99
CA GLY A 76 -9.37 -3.55 6.27
C GLY A 76 -10.79 -2.97 6.29
N MET A 77 -11.18 -2.26 5.24
CA MET A 77 -12.57 -1.80 5.06
C MET A 77 -13.55 -2.98 5.04
N GLY A 78 -13.21 -4.06 4.33
CA GLY A 78 -14.03 -5.28 4.34
C GLY A 78 -14.18 -5.90 5.72
N LYS A 79 -13.14 -5.82 6.58
CA LYS A 79 -13.20 -6.26 7.97
C LYS A 79 -14.07 -5.36 8.84
N ALA A 80 -13.93 -4.04 8.71
CA ALA A 80 -14.76 -3.07 9.41
C ALA A 80 -16.25 -3.20 9.02
N TYR A 81 -16.52 -3.44 7.73
CA TYR A 81 -17.87 -3.71 7.25
C TYR A 81 -18.45 -4.99 7.85
N ALA A 82 -17.67 -6.07 7.92
CA ALA A 82 -18.12 -7.33 8.50
C ALA A 82 -18.37 -7.27 10.02
N SER A 83 -17.80 -6.28 10.71
CA SER A 83 -18.00 -6.03 12.15
C SER A 83 -19.02 -4.92 12.45
N ASP A 84 -19.75 -4.41 11.44
CA ASP A 84 -20.66 -3.27 11.57
C ASP A 84 -19.99 -2.00 12.16
N SER A 85 -18.69 -1.84 11.92
CA SER A 85 -17.93 -0.67 12.39
C SER A 85 -18.03 0.49 11.38
N PRO A 86 -18.41 1.71 11.80
CA PRO A 86 -18.47 2.87 10.92
C PRO A 86 -17.09 3.41 10.53
N THR A 87 -16.04 3.04 11.26
CA THR A 87 -14.64 3.46 11.05
C THR A 87 -13.71 2.25 10.96
N VAL A 88 -12.64 2.39 10.18
CA VAL A 88 -11.58 1.38 10.09
C VAL A 88 -10.58 1.61 11.22
N GLU A 89 -10.76 0.83 12.28
CA GLU A 89 -9.85 0.74 13.43
C GLU A 89 -8.62 -0.15 13.22
N THR A 90 -7.65 0.00 14.12
CA THR A 90 -6.38 -0.75 14.13
C THR A 90 -6.59 -2.26 14.13
N GLU A 91 -7.58 -2.76 14.86
CA GLU A 91 -7.91 -4.20 14.95
C GLU A 91 -8.32 -4.81 13.60
N HIS A 92 -9.05 -4.04 12.77
CA HIS A 92 -9.44 -4.48 11.43
C HIS A 92 -8.22 -4.67 10.52
N ILE A 93 -7.25 -3.76 10.62
CA ILE A 93 -5.99 -3.84 9.88
C ILE A 93 -5.11 -4.97 10.42
N GLN A 94 -5.02 -5.13 11.74
CA GLN A 94 -4.27 -6.21 12.37
C GLN A 94 -4.78 -7.59 11.93
N ALA A 95 -6.10 -7.75 11.84
CA ALA A 95 -6.74 -8.99 11.37
C ALA A 95 -6.44 -9.32 9.90
N VAL A 96 -6.07 -8.33 9.08
CA VAL A 96 -5.66 -8.52 7.68
C VAL A 96 -4.20 -8.95 7.61
N ILE A 97 -3.32 -8.31 8.38
CA ILE A 97 -1.87 -8.55 8.35
C ILE A 97 -1.51 -9.89 8.99
N SER A 98 -2.28 -10.35 9.98
CA SER A 98 -1.99 -11.58 10.74
C SER A 98 -2.47 -12.87 10.05
N ARG A 99 -2.78 -12.81 8.75
CA ARG A 99 -3.19 -13.97 7.93
C ARG A 99 -2.00 -14.62 7.26
#